data_AF-A0A4S5JNJ8-F1
#
_entry.id   AF-A0A4S5JNJ8-F1
#
_cell.length_a   1.000
_cell.length_b   1.000
_cell.length_c   1.000
_cell.angle_alpha   90.00
_cell.angle_beta   90.00
_cell.angle_gamma   90.00
#
_symmetry.space_group_name_H-M   'P 1'
#
loop_
_entity.id
_entity.type
_entity.pdbx_description
1 polymer ?
#
loop_
_entity_poly.entity_id
_entity_poly.type
_entity_poly.pdbx_seq_one_letter_code
_entity_poly.pdbx_strand_id
1 'polypeptide(L)'
;MHILAGRTRSEFLAVPQMFRLANAEGERGLEPTILVKANSVLLKYILQGVPIKLIFARIDDRIVYVLTVYDEPTNPTSLWSVFEYDEELEALCQMVQIQRAPVFLFNELAINVAWAYCSTDFNDDVTELLRDVTVGGVDYELWVEKVDDLLGEIHLNERIQVPLIVSDINISSKWTPVSNSLITSHAEVSPIDIFSSDEGRQQEHLAVWLTDSIDPLNVHASPQIPKGKGTRELTDVILSHKYGATLIESKSLTVIGRDKLPSRNKLAADLSSHIEKAVKQLRGGIRHLKRGTPVTTKSRAVIDVEREQPFHAIVLIPDFGLVQDRDSLGVLMMRDFAAATGGFLHIVDVSELLRIVQASEMISERGTTITPLMAFDSYLTERFQQAMEAGTLCIEVLIRFSDGAVEDYQ
;
A
#
# COMPACT_ATOMS: atom_id res chain seq x y z
N MET A 1 -4.22 21.20 0.84
CA MET A 1 -3.57 20.11 0.08
C MET A 1 -2.08 20.23 0.30
N HIS A 2 -1.41 19.16 0.67
CA HIS A 2 0.05 19.14 0.77
C HIS A 2 0.63 18.37 -0.41
N ILE A 3 1.64 18.96 -1.06
CA ILE A 3 2.41 18.32 -2.13
C ILE A 3 3.77 17.96 -1.55
N LEU A 4 4.11 16.68 -1.55
CA LEU A 4 5.39 16.21 -1.02
C LEU A 4 6.55 16.79 -1.83
N ALA A 5 7.58 17.28 -1.15
CA ALA A 5 8.86 17.60 -1.76
C ALA A 5 9.46 16.35 -2.42
N GLY A 6 10.28 16.53 -3.47
CA GLY A 6 10.79 15.42 -4.29
C GLY A 6 11.41 14.27 -3.48
N ARG A 7 12.21 14.59 -2.47
CA ARG A 7 12.83 13.61 -1.55
C ARG A 7 11.78 12.81 -0.77
N THR A 8 10.91 13.49 -0.04
CA THR A 8 9.84 12.87 0.76
C THR A 8 8.87 12.08 -0.12
N ARG A 9 8.60 12.55 -1.35
CA ARG A 9 7.80 11.81 -2.32
C ARG A 9 8.46 10.48 -2.70
N SER A 10 9.77 10.48 -2.98
CA SER A 10 10.52 9.26 -3.27
C SER A 10 10.52 8.30 -2.08
N GLU A 11 10.75 8.80 -0.86
CA GLU A 11 10.67 7.99 0.37
C GLU A 11 9.27 7.37 0.53
N PHE A 12 8.22 8.18 0.40
CA PHE A 12 6.83 7.73 0.51
C PHE A 12 6.52 6.68 -0.55
N LEU A 13 7.04 6.78 -1.77
CA LEU A 13 6.80 5.76 -2.79
C LEU A 13 7.61 4.48 -2.56
N ALA A 14 8.74 4.55 -1.86
CA ALA A 14 9.63 3.40 -1.64
C ALA A 14 9.10 2.41 -0.58
N VAL A 15 8.35 2.89 0.41
CA VAL A 15 7.87 2.09 1.55
C VAL A 15 6.35 2.01 1.59
N PRO A 16 5.75 0.94 2.11
CA PRO A 16 4.29 0.79 2.07
C PRO A 16 3.62 1.79 3.02
N GLN A 17 4.21 2.00 4.19
CA GLN A 17 3.72 2.89 5.24
C GLN A 17 4.90 3.54 5.94
N MET A 18 4.75 4.81 6.31
CA MET A 18 5.75 5.57 7.07
C MET A 18 5.11 6.85 7.58
N PHE A 19 5.78 7.55 8.49
CA PHE A 19 5.40 8.92 8.78
C PHE A 19 6.64 9.79 8.98
N ARG A 20 6.51 11.09 8.71
CA ARG A 20 7.57 12.08 8.85
C ARG A 20 7.07 13.29 9.60
N LEU A 21 7.98 13.94 10.31
CA LEU A 21 7.82 15.33 10.70
C LEU A 21 8.45 16.21 9.63
N ALA A 22 7.83 17.36 9.34
CA ALA A 22 8.36 18.33 8.40
C ALA A 22 7.94 19.72 8.80
N ASN A 23 8.55 20.74 8.20
CA ASN A 23 8.01 22.09 8.18
C ASN A 23 7.40 22.36 6.81
N ALA A 24 6.14 22.82 6.78
CA ALA A 24 5.44 23.14 5.55
C ALA A 24 4.98 24.60 5.57
N GLU A 25 4.87 25.23 4.41
CA GLU A 25 4.25 26.56 4.29
C GLU A 25 2.76 26.47 4.63
N GLY A 26 2.37 27.10 5.73
CA GLY A 26 1.00 27.26 6.18
C GLY A 26 0.56 28.72 6.26
N GLU A 27 -0.56 28.97 6.94
CA GLU A 27 -1.17 30.30 7.03
C GLU A 27 -0.26 31.33 7.74
N ARG A 28 0.67 30.87 8.58
CA ARG A 28 1.55 31.70 9.42
C ARG A 28 3.02 31.62 9.03
N GLY A 29 3.30 31.15 7.81
CA GLY A 29 4.65 30.80 7.37
C GLY A 29 4.94 29.32 7.59
N LEU A 30 6.19 28.97 7.84
CA LEU A 30 6.56 27.58 8.11
C LEU A 30 5.95 27.10 9.42
N GLU A 31 5.22 25.99 9.36
CA GLU A 31 4.59 25.35 10.51
C GLU A 31 4.96 23.86 10.60
N PRO A 32 5.12 23.33 11.82
CA PRO A 32 5.43 21.92 12.02
C PRO A 32 4.26 21.07 11.54
N THR A 33 4.55 20.03 10.78
CA THR A 33 3.59 19.25 10.04
C THR A 33 3.84 17.76 10.23
N ILE A 34 2.78 16.99 10.43
CA ILE A 34 2.82 15.52 10.50
C ILE A 34 2.36 14.97 9.14
N LEU A 35 3.23 14.21 8.48
CA LEU A 35 2.94 13.56 7.20
C LEU A 35 2.80 12.06 7.44
N VAL A 36 1.62 11.48 7.21
CA VAL A 36 1.35 10.06 7.47
C VAL A 36 1.04 9.35 6.17
N LYS A 37 1.90 8.42 5.74
CA LYS A 37 1.59 7.44 4.69
C LYS A 37 1.14 6.14 5.34
N ALA A 38 -0.04 5.67 4.99
CA ALA A 38 -0.50 4.36 5.41
C ALA A 38 -1.42 3.73 4.38
N ASN A 39 -1.69 2.44 4.56
CA ASN A 39 -2.71 1.77 3.76
C ASN A 39 -4.10 2.34 4.03
N SER A 40 -4.99 2.22 3.05
CA SER A 40 -6.33 2.78 3.07
C SER A 40 -7.18 2.22 4.21
N VAL A 41 -6.87 1.02 4.74
CA VAL A 41 -7.54 0.47 5.91
C VAL A 41 -7.18 1.31 7.14
N LEU A 42 -5.89 1.46 7.45
CA LEU A 42 -5.41 2.22 8.62
C LEU A 42 -5.84 3.68 8.56
N LEU A 43 -5.76 4.31 7.39
CA LEU A 43 -6.26 5.68 7.20
C LEU A 43 -7.73 5.82 7.56
N LYS A 44 -8.57 4.83 7.23
CA LYS A 44 -9.99 4.87 7.61
C LYS A 44 -10.18 4.77 9.12
N TYR A 45 -9.38 3.98 9.84
CA TYR A 45 -9.43 3.97 11.31
C TYR A 45 -9.07 5.36 11.88
N ILE A 46 -8.02 6.00 11.36
CA ILE A 46 -7.62 7.36 11.74
C ILE A 46 -8.78 8.36 11.50
N LEU A 47 -9.41 8.30 10.32
CA LEU A 47 -10.55 9.16 9.97
C LEU A 47 -11.76 8.95 10.88
N GLN A 48 -11.95 7.74 11.39
CA GLN A 48 -13.01 7.36 12.34
C GLN A 48 -12.67 7.70 13.79
N GLY A 49 -11.52 8.34 14.04
CA GLY A 49 -11.18 8.92 15.33
C GLY A 49 -10.69 7.90 16.36
N VAL A 50 -10.05 6.80 15.91
CA VAL A 50 -9.32 5.96 16.86
C VAL A 50 -8.23 6.77 17.58
N PRO A 51 -7.89 6.43 18.83
CA PRO A 51 -6.80 7.10 19.54
C PRO A 51 -5.48 6.98 18.77
N ILE A 52 -4.67 8.04 18.83
CA ILE A 52 -3.36 8.10 18.19
C ILE A 52 -2.37 8.68 19.19
N LYS A 53 -1.21 8.04 19.28
CA LYS A 53 -0.09 8.51 20.10
C LYS A 53 1.14 8.75 19.25
N LEU A 54 1.90 9.76 19.65
CA LEU A 54 3.21 10.06 19.14
C LEU A 54 4.23 9.79 20.24
N ILE A 55 5.23 9.00 19.90
CA ILE A 55 6.26 8.56 20.83
C ILE A 55 7.60 8.98 20.24
N PHE A 56 8.47 9.54 21.06
CA PHE A 56 9.86 9.82 20.71
C PHE A 56 10.76 9.14 21.72
N ALA A 57 11.69 8.34 21.24
CA ALA A 57 12.67 7.65 22.06
C ALA A 57 14.07 7.95 21.56
N ARG A 58 15.01 8.17 22.49
CA ARG A 58 16.42 8.23 22.14
C ARG A 58 17.05 6.86 22.27
N ILE A 59 17.44 6.28 21.14
CA ILE A 59 18.21 5.04 21.10
C ILE A 59 19.60 5.41 20.57
N ASP A 60 20.63 5.14 21.39
CA ASP A 60 21.99 5.59 21.16
C ASP A 60 22.05 7.14 21.01
N ASP A 61 22.59 7.63 19.89
CA ASP A 61 22.70 9.06 19.56
C ASP A 61 21.58 9.54 18.63
N ARG A 62 20.53 8.75 18.36
CA ARG A 62 19.45 9.12 17.44
C ARG A 62 18.09 9.10 18.09
N ILE A 63 17.17 9.85 17.49
CA ILE A 63 15.76 9.85 17.86
C ILE A 63 15.00 8.92 16.92
N VAL A 64 14.39 7.89 17.52
CA VAL A 64 13.32 7.11 16.90
C VAL A 64 12.00 7.76 17.28
N TYR A 65 11.10 7.86 16.32
CA TYR A 65 9.77 8.40 16.54
C TYR A 65 8.72 7.46 15.97
N VAL A 66 7.63 7.28 16.71
CA VAL A 66 6.59 6.28 16.45
C VAL A 66 5.22 6.94 16.51
N LEU A 67 4.41 6.70 15.49
CA LEU A 67 2.98 6.99 15.45
C LEU A 67 2.22 5.69 15.72
N THR A 68 1.63 5.57 16.90
CA THR A 68 0.81 4.42 17.28
C THR A 68 -0.66 4.74 17.08
N VAL A 69 -1.33 3.96 16.23
CA VAL A 69 -2.76 4.06 15.92
C VAL A 69 -3.49 2.89 16.58
N TYR A 70 -4.45 3.18 17.45
CA TYR A 70 -5.17 2.15 18.21
C TYR A 70 -6.34 1.55 17.39
N ASP A 71 -6.02 0.99 16.23
CA ASP A 71 -6.95 0.29 15.35
C ASP A 71 -7.37 -1.10 15.87
N GLU A 72 -6.55 -1.71 16.74
CA GLU A 72 -6.88 -2.88 17.55
C GLU A 72 -6.45 -2.63 19.02
N PRO A 73 -7.33 -2.88 20.02
CA PRO A 73 -7.00 -2.60 21.42
C PRO A 73 -5.77 -3.33 21.97
N THR A 74 -5.47 -4.52 21.46
CA THR A 74 -4.41 -5.40 21.98
C THR A 74 -3.14 -5.42 21.14
N ASN A 75 -3.18 -4.89 19.92
CA ASN A 75 -2.02 -4.85 19.04
C ASN A 75 -2.16 -3.66 18.07
N PRO A 76 -1.98 -2.43 18.57
CA PRO A 76 -2.15 -1.24 17.76
C PRO A 76 -1.10 -1.17 16.67
N THR A 77 -1.48 -0.67 15.50
CA THR A 77 -0.52 -0.46 14.41
C THR A 77 0.43 0.67 14.76
N SER A 78 1.73 0.41 14.66
CA SER A 78 2.78 1.41 14.90
C SER A 78 3.56 1.68 13.61
N LEU A 79 3.62 2.94 13.20
CA LEU A 79 4.49 3.42 12.13
C LEU A 79 5.68 4.08 12.79
N TRP A 80 6.91 3.75 12.39
CA TRP A 80 8.11 4.32 13.00
C TRP A 80 9.08 4.86 11.97
N SER A 81 9.95 5.75 12.43
CA SER A 81 10.98 6.39 11.64
C SER A 81 12.12 6.85 12.55
N VAL A 82 13.27 7.16 11.96
CA VAL A 82 14.43 7.72 12.67
C VAL A 82 14.66 9.11 12.12
N PHE A 83 15.06 10.07 12.96
CA PHE A 83 15.46 11.39 12.46
C PHE A 83 16.68 11.26 11.55
N GLU A 84 16.47 11.66 10.30
CA GLU A 84 17.48 11.68 9.24
C GLU A 84 17.88 13.11 8.89
N TYR A 85 17.06 14.10 9.25
CA TYR A 85 17.27 15.48 8.84
C TYR A 85 17.06 16.50 9.97
N ASP A 86 17.83 17.60 9.89
CA ASP A 86 17.71 18.73 10.84
C ASP A 86 16.31 19.35 10.82
N GLU A 87 15.64 19.36 9.66
CA GLU A 87 14.27 19.90 9.56
C GLU A 87 13.25 19.12 10.41
N GLU A 88 13.48 17.83 10.67
CA GLU A 88 12.63 17.00 11.54
C GLU A 88 12.80 17.41 13.02
N LEU A 89 14.04 17.67 13.43
CA LEU A 89 14.35 18.20 14.77
C LEU A 89 13.70 19.58 14.97
N GLU A 90 13.83 20.46 13.99
CA GLU A 90 13.20 21.78 14.01
C GLU A 90 11.68 21.69 14.10
N ALA A 91 11.07 20.80 13.31
CA ALA A 91 9.63 20.57 13.35
C ALA A 91 9.17 20.05 14.73
N LEU A 92 9.91 19.13 15.36
CA LEU A 92 9.62 18.69 16.72
C LEU A 92 9.71 19.85 17.72
N CYS A 93 10.78 20.65 17.68
CA CYS A 93 10.94 21.80 18.57
C CYS A 93 9.77 22.78 18.44
N GLN A 94 9.36 23.09 17.21
CA GLN A 94 8.21 23.97 16.96
C GLN A 94 6.89 23.33 17.42
N MET A 95 6.71 22.04 17.20
CA MET A 95 5.50 21.32 17.60
C MET A 95 5.33 21.32 19.13
N VAL A 96 6.43 21.23 19.89
CA VAL A 96 6.44 21.33 21.36
C VAL A 96 6.05 22.73 21.84
N GLN A 97 6.52 23.77 21.15
CA GLN A 97 6.22 25.17 21.51
C GLN A 97 4.79 25.59 21.14
N ILE A 98 4.34 25.19 19.94
CA ILE A 98 3.06 25.63 19.37
C ILE A 98 1.91 24.71 19.81
N GLN A 99 2.21 23.44 20.12
CA GLN A 99 1.24 22.39 20.50
C GLN A 99 0.09 22.23 19.52
N ARG A 100 0.33 22.60 18.26
CA ARG A 100 -0.62 22.52 17.15
C ARG A 100 0.14 22.30 15.85
N ALA A 101 -0.33 21.34 15.07
CA ALA A 101 0.24 21.00 13.77
C ALA A 101 -0.86 20.53 12.82
N PRO A 102 -0.80 20.81 11.51
CA PRO A 102 -1.56 20.03 10.54
C PRO A 102 -1.03 18.60 10.43
N VAL A 103 -1.96 17.67 10.24
CA VAL A 103 -1.71 16.26 9.91
C VAL A 103 -2.25 16.02 8.50
N PHE A 104 -1.40 15.52 7.62
CA PHE A 104 -1.77 15.15 6.25
C PHE A 104 -1.69 13.64 6.08
N LEU A 105 -2.78 13.07 5.55
CA LEU A 105 -2.88 11.63 5.27
C LEU A 105 -2.57 11.37 3.79
N PHE A 106 -1.71 10.39 3.55
CA PHE A 106 -1.31 9.93 2.23
C PHE A 106 -1.61 8.45 2.08
N ASN A 107 -2.26 8.08 0.98
CA ASN A 107 -2.55 6.67 0.69
C ASN A 107 -1.30 5.92 0.20
N GLU A 108 -1.49 4.66 -0.19
CA GLU A 108 -0.46 3.74 -0.71
C GLU A 108 0.33 4.34 -1.89
N LEU A 109 -0.31 5.22 -2.66
CA LEU A 109 0.26 5.90 -3.83
C LEU A 109 0.93 7.25 -3.51
N ALA A 110 1.11 7.56 -2.23
CA ALA A 110 1.61 8.86 -1.75
C ALA A 110 0.76 10.06 -2.21
N ILE A 111 -0.54 9.86 -2.40
CA ILE A 111 -1.50 10.93 -2.74
C ILE A 111 -2.12 11.46 -1.46
N ASN A 112 -2.09 12.78 -1.24
CA ASN A 112 -2.71 13.39 -0.07
C ASN A 112 -4.24 13.27 -0.18
N VAL A 113 -4.88 12.48 0.69
CA VAL A 113 -6.32 12.19 0.63
C VAL A 113 -7.15 12.99 1.64
N ALA A 114 -6.55 13.39 2.76
CA ALA A 114 -7.23 14.15 3.80
C ALA A 114 -6.22 14.94 4.65
N TRP A 115 -6.72 15.93 5.38
CA TRP A 115 -5.93 16.63 6.38
C TRP A 115 -6.79 17.19 7.52
N ALA A 116 -6.19 17.41 8.68
CA ALA A 116 -6.82 18.05 9.84
C ALA A 116 -5.76 18.77 10.68
N TYR A 117 -6.17 19.69 11.55
CA TYR A 117 -5.31 20.18 12.62
C TYR A 117 -5.40 19.27 13.83
N CYS A 118 -4.26 18.96 14.44
CA CYS A 118 -4.17 18.31 15.73
C CYS A 118 -3.53 19.23 16.77
N SER A 119 -3.75 18.91 18.04
CA SER A 119 -2.95 19.39 19.15
C SER A 119 -2.17 18.23 19.77
N THR A 120 -0.98 18.54 20.26
CA THR A 120 -0.08 17.62 20.95
C THR A 120 0.15 18.12 22.37
N ASP A 121 0.13 17.22 23.33
CA ASP A 121 0.42 17.52 24.73
C ASP A 121 1.74 16.86 25.13
N PHE A 122 2.81 17.66 25.17
CA PHE A 122 4.13 17.18 25.58
C PHE A 122 4.33 17.54 27.05
N ASN A 123 4.21 16.54 27.91
CA ASN A 123 4.31 16.71 29.37
C ASN A 123 5.75 16.67 29.90
N ASP A 124 6.70 16.19 29.08
CA ASP A 124 8.08 15.93 29.47
C ASP A 124 9.06 16.97 28.90
N ASP A 125 10.24 17.11 29.53
CA ASP A 125 11.30 18.00 29.05
C ASP A 125 11.96 17.43 27.79
N VAL A 126 11.52 17.95 26.65
CA VAL A 126 12.04 17.60 25.31
C VAL A 126 13.53 17.94 25.17
N THR A 127 14.06 18.85 25.99
CA THR A 127 15.48 19.26 25.95
C THR A 127 16.43 18.10 26.25
N GLU A 128 16.07 17.18 27.12
CA GLU A 128 16.91 16.01 27.44
C GLU A 128 16.97 15.03 26.27
N LEU A 129 15.82 14.79 25.62
CA LEU A 129 15.72 13.94 24.44
C LEU A 129 16.54 14.49 23.26
N LEU A 130 16.51 15.80 23.04
CA LEU A 130 17.15 16.47 21.91
C LEU A 130 18.67 16.71 22.07
N ARG A 131 19.24 16.45 23.25
CA ARG A 131 20.65 16.75 23.53
C ARG A 131 21.57 15.80 22.76
N ASP A 132 22.58 16.33 22.05
CA ASP A 132 23.60 15.52 21.34
C ASP A 132 22.99 14.49 20.38
N VAL A 133 21.95 14.88 19.63
CA VAL A 133 21.30 14.02 18.62
C VAL A 133 22.04 14.11 17.30
N THR A 134 22.30 12.97 16.70
CA THR A 134 22.86 12.80 15.35
C THR A 134 21.73 12.62 14.34
N VAL A 135 21.80 13.37 13.23
CA VAL A 135 20.98 13.18 12.04
C VAL A 135 21.82 12.70 10.86
N GLY A 136 21.17 12.23 9.82
CA GLY A 136 21.78 11.69 8.59
C GLY A 136 21.15 10.36 8.19
N GLY A 137 21.50 9.85 7.01
CA GLY A 137 20.92 8.62 6.47
C GLY A 137 20.98 7.44 7.44
N VAL A 138 19.92 6.62 7.41
CA VAL A 138 19.74 5.47 8.30
C VAL A 138 19.58 4.20 7.48
N ASP A 139 20.30 3.15 7.88
CA ASP A 139 20.05 1.79 7.43
C ASP A 139 18.97 1.16 8.31
N TYR A 140 17.72 1.21 7.86
CA TYR A 140 16.57 0.75 8.63
C TYR A 140 16.65 -0.74 9.01
N GLU A 141 17.36 -1.57 8.24
CA GLU A 141 17.51 -3.01 8.54
C GLU A 141 18.21 -3.21 9.89
N LEU A 142 19.16 -2.34 10.25
CA LEU A 142 19.89 -2.39 11.53
C LEU A 142 19.09 -1.84 12.72
N TRP A 143 17.95 -1.20 12.46
CA TRP A 143 17.11 -0.57 13.50
C TRP A 143 15.87 -1.37 13.85
N VAL A 144 15.43 -2.29 12.98
CA VAL A 144 14.20 -3.09 13.18
C VAL A 144 14.17 -3.72 14.58
N GLU A 145 15.20 -4.49 14.94
CA GLU A 145 15.25 -5.21 16.23
C GLU A 145 15.20 -4.25 17.43
N LYS A 146 15.97 -3.14 17.38
CA LYS A 146 15.99 -2.14 18.46
C LYS A 146 14.64 -1.46 18.65
N VAL A 147 13.94 -1.17 17.55
CA VAL A 147 12.63 -0.53 17.59
C VAL A 147 11.56 -1.51 18.03
N ASP A 148 11.61 -2.77 17.58
CA ASP A 148 10.69 -3.82 17.99
C ASP A 148 10.80 -4.08 19.50
N ASP A 149 12.01 -4.13 20.06
CA ASP A 149 12.24 -4.24 21.50
C ASP A 149 11.61 -3.05 22.25
N LEU A 150 11.87 -1.82 21.81
CA LEU A 150 11.28 -0.61 22.39
C LEU A 150 9.73 -0.65 22.36
N LEU A 151 9.15 -1.04 21.22
CA LEU A 151 7.70 -1.14 21.07
C LEU A 151 7.11 -2.23 21.97
N GLY A 152 7.83 -3.36 22.13
CA GLY A 152 7.49 -4.42 23.07
C GLY A 152 7.45 -3.92 24.52
N GLU A 153 8.49 -3.19 24.96
CA GLU A 153 8.55 -2.60 26.29
C GLU A 153 7.41 -1.60 26.54
N ILE A 154 7.14 -0.72 25.56
CA ILE A 154 6.02 0.25 25.62
C ILE A 154 4.69 -0.48 25.75
N HIS A 155 4.47 -1.52 24.95
CA HIS A 155 3.21 -2.26 24.92
C HIS A 155 2.95 -3.00 26.24
N LEU A 156 4.00 -3.60 26.82
CA LEU A 156 3.93 -4.32 28.08
C LEU A 156 3.89 -3.38 29.31
N ASN A 157 3.97 -2.07 29.11
CA ASN A 157 4.14 -1.05 30.16
C ASN A 157 5.34 -1.38 31.07
N GLU A 158 6.41 -1.89 30.48
CA GLU A 158 7.64 -2.19 31.21
C GLU A 158 8.43 -0.91 31.50
N ARG A 159 9.42 -1.04 32.39
CA ARG A 159 10.28 0.10 32.73
C ARG A 159 11.27 0.36 31.60
N ILE A 160 10.93 1.31 30.75
CA ILE A 160 11.76 1.78 29.63
C ILE A 160 13.01 2.45 30.18
N GLN A 161 14.19 2.03 29.70
CA GLN A 161 15.48 2.54 30.17
C GLN A 161 16.04 3.68 29.33
N VAL A 162 15.37 4.02 28.22
CA VAL A 162 15.76 5.12 27.34
C VAL A 162 14.96 6.40 27.62
N PRO A 163 15.51 7.59 27.37
CA PRO A 163 14.73 8.83 27.35
C PRO A 163 13.58 8.70 26.35
N LEU A 164 12.36 8.94 26.84
CA LEU A 164 11.12 8.72 26.10
C LEU A 164 10.16 9.88 26.35
N ILE A 165 9.47 10.31 25.30
CA ILE A 165 8.37 11.27 25.38
C ILE A 165 7.16 10.65 24.69
N VAL A 166 6.01 10.72 25.34
CA VAL A 166 4.74 10.24 24.81
C VAL A 166 3.75 11.39 24.79
N SER A 167 3.08 11.57 23.65
CA SER A 167 2.06 12.61 23.47
C SER A 167 0.84 12.02 22.77
N ASP A 168 -0.34 12.32 23.30
CA ASP A 168 -1.60 12.02 22.60
C ASP A 168 -1.79 13.02 21.46
N ILE A 169 -2.12 12.51 20.26
CA ILE A 169 -2.53 13.34 19.13
C ILE A 169 -4.04 13.54 19.21
N ASN A 170 -4.44 14.75 19.57
CA ASN A 170 -5.84 15.13 19.64
C ASN A 170 -6.24 15.85 18.35
N ILE A 171 -7.01 15.20 17.48
CA ILE A 171 -7.52 15.82 16.25
C ILE A 171 -8.50 16.94 16.63
N SER A 172 -8.07 18.19 16.47
CA SER A 172 -8.78 19.39 16.94
C SER A 172 -9.74 20.00 15.90
N SER A 173 -9.65 19.57 14.64
CA SER A 173 -10.56 19.99 13.57
C SER A 173 -11.22 18.79 12.90
N LYS A 174 -12.31 19.02 12.17
CA LYS A 174 -12.85 17.99 11.28
C LYS A 174 -11.80 17.65 10.20
N TRP A 175 -11.78 16.39 9.80
CA TRP A 175 -11.04 15.96 8.62
C TRP A 175 -11.58 16.66 7.38
N THR A 176 -10.68 17.29 6.63
CA THR A 176 -10.97 17.95 5.36
C THR A 176 -10.53 17.03 4.23
N PRO A 177 -11.45 16.57 3.37
CA PRO A 177 -11.09 15.77 2.21
C PRO A 177 -10.28 16.58 1.21
N VAL A 178 -9.35 15.91 0.52
CA VAL A 178 -8.60 16.50 -0.59
C VAL A 178 -9.09 15.88 -1.88
N SER A 179 -9.71 16.72 -2.72
CA SER A 179 -10.25 16.29 -4.01
C SER A 179 -9.11 15.98 -4.97
N ASN A 180 -8.86 14.68 -5.19
CA ASN A 180 -7.96 14.20 -6.22
C ASN A 180 -8.77 13.38 -7.23
N SER A 181 -8.34 13.40 -8.49
CA SER A 181 -8.92 12.58 -9.55
C SER A 181 -7.82 11.87 -10.31
N LEU A 182 -8.02 10.59 -10.56
CA LEU A 182 -7.23 9.82 -11.50
C LEU A 182 -7.87 9.97 -12.88
N ILE A 183 -7.04 10.19 -13.88
CA ILE A 183 -7.45 10.23 -15.28
C ILE A 183 -6.76 9.05 -15.95
N THR A 184 -7.57 8.13 -16.50
CA THR A 184 -7.05 7.00 -17.28
C THR A 184 -6.84 7.39 -18.73
N SER A 185 -6.14 6.56 -19.49
CA SER A 185 -5.90 6.69 -20.92
C SER A 185 -7.17 6.70 -21.75
N HIS A 186 -8.23 6.04 -21.26
CA HIS A 186 -9.57 6.05 -21.84
C HIS A 186 -10.36 7.32 -21.48
N ALA A 187 -9.70 8.33 -20.91
CA ALA A 187 -10.28 9.57 -20.40
C ALA A 187 -11.38 9.37 -19.35
N GLU A 188 -11.34 8.24 -18.64
CA GLU A 188 -12.22 8.02 -17.48
C GLU A 188 -11.66 8.80 -16.29
N VAL A 189 -12.53 9.58 -15.65
CA VAL A 189 -12.18 10.37 -14.47
C VAL A 189 -12.74 9.66 -13.25
N SER A 190 -11.85 9.27 -12.34
CA SER A 190 -12.18 8.55 -11.13
C SER A 190 -11.73 9.37 -9.92
N PRO A 191 -12.65 9.92 -9.12
CA PRO A 191 -12.28 10.62 -7.90
C PRO A 191 -11.65 9.65 -6.91
N ILE A 192 -10.54 10.06 -6.30
CA ILE A 192 -9.99 9.40 -5.11
C ILE A 192 -10.67 10.04 -3.91
N ASP A 193 -11.46 9.24 -3.21
CA ASP A 193 -12.16 9.68 -2.02
C ASP A 193 -12.06 8.62 -0.92
N ILE A 194 -11.18 8.89 0.05
CA ILE A 194 -10.98 8.02 1.21
C ILE A 194 -12.22 7.97 2.12
N PHE A 195 -13.16 8.92 1.98
CA PHE A 195 -14.43 8.95 2.73
C PHE A 195 -15.56 8.19 2.02
N SER A 196 -15.32 7.71 0.79
CA SER A 196 -16.33 6.99 0.03
C SER A 196 -16.75 5.70 0.73
N SER A 197 -18.06 5.44 0.74
CA SER A 197 -18.59 4.14 1.18
C SER A 197 -18.42 3.04 0.14
N ASP A 198 -18.13 3.39 -1.12
CA ASP A 198 -17.87 2.44 -2.21
C ASP A 198 -16.36 2.13 -2.30
N GLU A 199 -15.85 1.52 -1.24
CA GLU A 199 -14.43 1.21 -1.08
C GLU A 199 -13.93 0.18 -2.10
N GLY A 200 -14.81 -0.71 -2.58
CA GLY A 200 -14.49 -1.68 -3.63
C GLY A 200 -14.13 -1.00 -4.94
N ARG A 201 -15.00 -0.09 -5.39
CA ARG A 201 -14.77 0.66 -6.61
C ARG A 201 -13.53 1.55 -6.54
N GLN A 202 -13.25 2.16 -5.38
CA GLN A 202 -12.02 2.93 -5.20
C GLN A 202 -10.77 2.08 -5.43
N GLN A 203 -10.72 0.87 -4.87
CA GLN A 203 -9.59 -0.05 -5.07
C GLN A 203 -9.48 -0.55 -6.51
N GLU A 204 -10.60 -0.83 -7.18
CA GLU A 204 -10.63 -1.17 -8.61
C GLU A 204 -10.08 -0.03 -9.47
N HIS A 205 -10.48 1.22 -9.21
CA HIS A 205 -9.96 2.37 -9.94
C HIS A 205 -8.45 2.57 -9.75
N LEU A 206 -7.92 2.32 -8.54
CA LEU A 206 -6.48 2.36 -8.30
C LEU A 206 -5.76 1.28 -9.11
N ALA A 207 -6.31 0.07 -9.18
CA ALA A 207 -5.77 -1.03 -9.98
C ALA A 207 -5.71 -0.67 -11.47
N VAL A 208 -6.81 -0.12 -12.01
CA VAL A 208 -6.88 0.35 -13.40
C VAL A 208 -5.83 1.43 -13.62
N TRP A 209 -5.78 2.47 -12.79
CA TRP A 209 -4.84 3.57 -12.97
C TRP A 209 -3.36 3.12 -12.92
N LEU A 210 -3.02 2.24 -11.98
CA LEU A 210 -1.68 1.67 -11.87
C LEU A 210 -1.30 0.86 -13.11
N THR A 211 -2.23 0.05 -13.62
CA THR A 211 -1.95 -0.80 -14.78
C THR A 211 -2.01 -0.04 -16.10
N ASP A 212 -2.76 1.05 -16.16
CA ASP A 212 -2.89 1.92 -17.32
C ASP A 212 -1.58 2.63 -17.69
N SER A 213 -0.67 2.86 -16.73
CA SER A 213 0.66 3.40 -17.03
C SER A 213 1.54 2.42 -17.83
N ILE A 214 1.25 1.12 -17.73
CA ILE A 214 2.00 0.06 -18.40
C ILE A 214 1.62 -0.05 -19.89
N ASP A 215 0.32 -0.08 -20.18
CA ASP A 215 -0.19 -0.12 -21.55
C ASP A 215 -1.60 0.48 -21.65
N PRO A 216 -1.70 1.78 -21.99
CA PRO A 216 -2.96 2.49 -22.19
C PRO A 216 -3.98 1.79 -23.09
N LEU A 217 -3.55 1.02 -24.09
CA LEU A 217 -4.45 0.48 -25.11
C LEU A 217 -5.00 -0.90 -24.74
N ASN A 218 -4.29 -1.63 -23.88
CA ASN A 218 -4.57 -3.05 -23.61
C ASN A 218 -5.06 -3.32 -22.18
N VAL A 219 -5.28 -2.27 -21.38
CA VAL A 219 -5.87 -2.36 -20.04
C VAL A 219 -7.37 -2.08 -20.16
N HIS A 220 -8.19 -3.01 -19.67
CA HIS A 220 -9.65 -2.89 -19.70
C HIS A 220 -10.26 -3.16 -18.33
N ALA A 221 -11.04 -2.18 -17.85
CA ALA A 221 -11.84 -2.31 -16.64
C ALA A 221 -13.16 -3.06 -16.91
N SER A 222 -13.57 -3.88 -15.94
CA SER A 222 -14.80 -4.67 -15.93
C SER A 222 -15.14 -5.39 -17.26
N PRO A 223 -14.22 -6.18 -17.85
CA PRO A 223 -14.52 -6.98 -19.05
C PRO A 223 -15.76 -7.85 -18.86
N GLN A 224 -16.57 -7.96 -19.91
CA GLN A 224 -17.85 -8.66 -19.92
C GLN A 224 -17.79 -9.94 -20.74
N ILE A 225 -18.45 -11.00 -20.27
CA ILE A 225 -18.66 -12.26 -20.99
C ILE A 225 -20.16 -12.62 -21.06
N PRO A 226 -20.61 -13.38 -22.08
CA PRO A 226 -21.99 -13.83 -22.18
C PRO A 226 -22.44 -14.71 -20.99
N LYS A 227 -23.67 -14.48 -20.50
CA LYS A 227 -24.34 -15.32 -19.48
C LYS A 227 -25.85 -15.36 -19.72
N GLY A 228 -26.34 -16.47 -20.24
CA GLY A 228 -27.76 -16.62 -20.57
C GLY A 228 -28.20 -15.58 -21.61
N LYS A 229 -29.18 -14.73 -21.26
CA LYS A 229 -29.66 -13.63 -22.12
C LYS A 229 -28.88 -12.31 -21.93
N GLY A 230 -27.96 -12.25 -20.97
CA GLY A 230 -27.23 -11.02 -20.64
C GLY A 230 -25.72 -11.23 -20.68
N THR A 231 -25.01 -10.29 -20.07
CA THR A 231 -23.58 -10.41 -19.78
C THR A 231 -23.36 -10.54 -18.28
N ARG A 232 -22.16 -10.98 -17.92
CA ARG A 232 -21.61 -10.78 -16.58
C ARG A 232 -20.19 -10.28 -16.71
N GLU A 233 -19.69 -9.68 -15.66
CA GLU A 233 -18.28 -9.39 -15.49
C GLU A 233 -17.45 -10.69 -15.44
N LEU A 234 -16.32 -10.64 -16.14
CA LEU A 234 -15.31 -11.70 -16.18
C LEU A 234 -14.38 -11.60 -14.97
N THR A 235 -13.89 -10.38 -14.72
CA THR A 235 -12.99 -9.96 -13.65
C THR A 235 -12.99 -8.42 -13.61
N ASP A 236 -12.31 -7.81 -12.65
CA ASP A 236 -12.35 -6.36 -12.46
C ASP A 236 -11.40 -5.61 -13.43
N VAL A 237 -10.22 -6.20 -13.72
CA VAL A 237 -9.30 -5.66 -14.73
C VAL A 237 -8.71 -6.81 -15.56
N ILE A 238 -8.59 -6.60 -16.87
CA ILE A 238 -7.81 -7.47 -17.76
C ILE A 238 -6.76 -6.68 -18.53
N LEU A 239 -5.56 -7.23 -18.61
CA LEU A 239 -4.49 -6.81 -19.51
C LEU A 239 -4.20 -7.95 -20.46
N SER A 240 -3.93 -7.67 -21.73
CA SER A 240 -3.61 -8.71 -22.71
C SER A 240 -2.57 -8.24 -23.71
N HIS A 241 -1.61 -9.11 -24.04
CA HIS A 241 -0.65 -8.91 -25.12
C HIS A 241 -0.21 -10.25 -25.70
N LYS A 242 0.62 -10.22 -26.75
CA LYS A 242 1.07 -11.42 -27.48
C LYS A 242 1.78 -12.50 -26.65
N TYR A 243 2.17 -12.25 -25.40
CA TYR A 243 2.87 -13.24 -24.56
C TYR A 243 2.05 -13.69 -23.35
N GLY A 244 0.87 -13.13 -23.12
CA GLY A 244 0.12 -13.44 -21.91
C GLY A 244 -1.07 -12.52 -21.71
N ALA A 245 -1.88 -12.90 -20.74
CA ALA A 245 -2.94 -12.05 -20.23
C ALA A 245 -2.98 -12.10 -18.70
N THR A 246 -3.23 -10.93 -18.10
CA THR A 246 -3.33 -10.76 -16.65
C THR A 246 -4.77 -10.43 -16.29
N LEU A 247 -5.35 -11.19 -15.38
CA LEU A 247 -6.65 -10.92 -14.79
C LEU A 247 -6.46 -10.46 -13.35
N ILE A 248 -7.09 -9.35 -12.98
CA ILE A 248 -7.06 -8.80 -11.61
C ILE A 248 -8.47 -8.83 -11.04
N GLU A 249 -8.63 -9.52 -9.93
CA GLU A 249 -9.83 -9.51 -9.13
C GLU A 249 -9.54 -8.79 -7.81
N SER A 250 -10.17 -7.63 -7.63
CA SER A 250 -10.07 -6.79 -6.45
C SER A 250 -11.04 -7.24 -5.37
N LYS A 251 -10.57 -7.18 -4.12
CA LYS A 251 -11.38 -7.42 -2.92
C LYS A 251 -11.05 -6.34 -1.92
N SER A 252 -12.02 -5.49 -1.61
CA SER A 252 -11.91 -4.51 -0.54
C SER A 252 -12.52 -5.02 0.77
N LEU A 253 -12.23 -4.31 1.85
CA LEU A 253 -12.84 -4.50 3.15
C LEU A 253 -13.61 -3.23 3.49
N THR A 254 -14.94 -3.27 3.50
CA THR A 254 -15.76 -2.10 3.85
C THR A 254 -15.54 -1.75 5.33
N VAL A 255 -14.90 -0.62 5.63
CA VAL A 255 -14.66 -0.10 6.99
C VAL A 255 -15.64 1.03 7.33
N ILE A 256 -15.80 2.03 6.45
CA ILE A 256 -16.60 3.24 6.71
C ILE A 256 -18.09 2.93 6.77
N GLY A 257 -18.55 1.95 6.00
CA GLY A 257 -19.97 1.56 5.92
C GLY A 257 -20.50 0.74 7.10
N ARG A 258 -19.70 0.47 8.14
CA ARG A 258 -20.11 -0.36 9.29
C ARG A 258 -20.53 0.50 10.48
N ASP A 259 -21.57 0.07 11.20
CA ASP A 259 -22.05 0.76 12.43
C ASP A 259 -20.99 0.82 13.55
N LYS A 260 -20.08 -0.16 13.56
CA LYS A 260 -18.95 -0.24 14.48
C LYS A 260 -17.69 -0.55 13.69
N LEU A 261 -16.59 0.10 14.07
CA LEU A 261 -15.28 -0.24 13.55
C LEU A 261 -15.01 -1.74 13.78
N PRO A 262 -14.69 -2.50 12.71
CA PRO A 262 -14.37 -3.91 12.86
C PRO A 262 -13.05 -4.08 13.60
N SER A 263 -12.86 -5.22 14.26
CA SER A 263 -11.53 -5.60 14.75
C SER A 263 -10.65 -6.08 13.60
N ARG A 264 -9.32 -6.03 13.77
CA ARG A 264 -8.37 -6.57 12.79
C ARG A 264 -8.59 -8.07 12.57
N ASN A 265 -8.91 -8.83 13.62
CA ASN A 265 -9.25 -10.25 13.50
C ASN A 265 -10.49 -10.49 12.62
N LYS A 266 -11.52 -9.62 12.73
CA LYS A 266 -12.69 -9.70 11.87
C LYS A 266 -12.33 -9.38 10.41
N LEU A 267 -11.52 -8.35 10.19
CA LEU A 267 -11.03 -7.99 8.87
C LEU A 267 -10.19 -9.10 8.22
N ALA A 268 -9.30 -9.75 8.98
CA ALA A 268 -8.50 -10.87 8.53
C ALA A 268 -9.35 -12.09 8.10
N ALA A 269 -10.38 -12.42 8.89
CA ALA A 269 -11.31 -13.49 8.55
C ALA A 269 -12.13 -13.17 7.29
N ASP A 270 -12.63 -11.93 7.17
CA ASP A 270 -13.35 -11.45 5.98
C ASP A 270 -12.43 -11.51 4.74
N LEU A 271 -11.18 -11.07 4.88
CA LEU A 271 -10.18 -11.08 3.81
C LEU A 271 -9.88 -12.50 3.32
N SER A 272 -9.68 -13.45 4.24
CA SER A 272 -9.41 -14.85 3.90
C SER A 272 -10.54 -15.44 3.04
N SER A 273 -11.79 -15.20 3.42
CA SER A 273 -12.97 -15.61 2.63
C SER A 273 -13.02 -14.93 1.25
N HIS A 274 -12.67 -13.65 1.20
CA HIS A 274 -12.62 -12.89 -0.05
C HIS A 274 -11.55 -13.41 -1.01
N ILE A 275 -10.36 -13.78 -0.51
CA ILE A 275 -9.28 -14.37 -1.29
C ILE A 275 -9.75 -15.68 -1.93
N GLU A 276 -10.33 -16.60 -1.15
CA GLU A 276 -10.84 -17.86 -1.71
C GLU A 276 -11.87 -17.65 -2.82
N LYS A 277 -12.76 -16.67 -2.63
CA LYS A 277 -13.78 -16.32 -3.61
C LYS A 277 -13.15 -15.76 -4.88
N ALA A 278 -12.18 -14.85 -4.75
CA ALA A 278 -11.44 -14.27 -5.86
C ALA A 278 -10.70 -15.34 -6.67
N VAL A 279 -9.99 -16.25 -5.99
CA VAL A 279 -9.31 -17.40 -6.63
C VAL A 279 -10.30 -18.25 -7.44
N LYS A 280 -11.48 -18.56 -6.89
CA LYS A 280 -12.53 -19.31 -7.60
C LYS A 280 -13.05 -18.53 -8.82
N GLN A 281 -13.24 -17.22 -8.71
CA GLN A 281 -13.65 -16.35 -9.81
C GLN A 281 -12.61 -16.33 -10.93
N LEU A 282 -11.34 -16.09 -10.61
CA LEU A 282 -10.23 -16.07 -11.56
C LEU A 282 -10.04 -17.42 -12.27
N ARG A 283 -10.10 -18.55 -11.53
CA ARG A 283 -10.12 -19.90 -12.13
C ARG A 283 -11.26 -20.06 -13.14
N GLY A 284 -12.45 -19.57 -12.79
CA GLY A 284 -13.62 -19.56 -13.66
C GLY A 284 -13.42 -18.69 -14.90
N GLY A 285 -12.86 -17.50 -14.72
CA GLY A 285 -12.57 -16.54 -15.79
C GLY A 285 -11.59 -17.10 -16.81
N ILE A 286 -10.43 -17.61 -16.35
CA ILE A 286 -9.44 -18.25 -17.23
C ILE A 286 -10.05 -19.43 -17.99
N ARG A 287 -10.88 -20.26 -17.34
CA ARG A 287 -11.58 -21.36 -18.02
C ARG A 287 -12.51 -20.86 -19.13
N HIS A 288 -13.18 -19.72 -18.94
CA HIS A 288 -13.99 -19.11 -19.99
C HIS A 288 -13.12 -18.62 -21.16
N LEU A 289 -11.99 -17.99 -20.87
CA LEU A 289 -11.04 -17.52 -21.88
C LEU A 289 -10.49 -18.68 -22.72
N LYS A 290 -10.03 -19.75 -22.09
CA LYS A 290 -9.53 -20.96 -22.78
C LYS A 290 -10.58 -21.67 -23.63
N ARG A 291 -11.87 -21.43 -23.41
CA ARG A 291 -12.96 -21.96 -24.26
C ARG A 291 -13.29 -21.07 -25.46
N GLY A 292 -12.55 -19.99 -25.69
CA GLY A 292 -12.85 -19.02 -26.74
C GLY A 292 -14.08 -18.16 -26.45
N THR A 293 -14.48 -18.01 -25.17
CA THR A 293 -15.61 -17.14 -24.82
C THR A 293 -15.30 -15.70 -25.27
N PRO A 294 -16.18 -15.04 -26.06
CA PRO A 294 -15.99 -13.64 -26.44
C PRO A 294 -15.96 -12.72 -25.22
N VAL A 295 -15.05 -11.76 -25.22
CA VAL A 295 -14.91 -10.76 -24.17
C VAL A 295 -15.20 -9.39 -24.76
N THR A 296 -15.97 -8.57 -24.04
CA THR A 296 -16.32 -7.22 -24.49
C THR A 296 -16.17 -6.19 -23.38
N THR A 297 -16.01 -4.93 -23.74
CA THR A 297 -16.19 -3.81 -22.81
C THR A 297 -17.66 -3.69 -22.37
N LYS A 298 -17.95 -2.83 -21.38
CA LYS A 298 -19.33 -2.44 -21.03
C LYS A 298 -20.10 -1.83 -22.21
N SER A 299 -19.40 -1.14 -23.12
CA SER A 299 -19.96 -0.59 -24.36
C SER A 299 -20.10 -1.62 -25.49
N ARG A 300 -19.82 -2.90 -25.23
CA ARG A 300 -19.88 -4.04 -26.17
C ARG A 300 -18.82 -4.02 -27.27
N ALA A 301 -17.77 -3.22 -27.15
CA ALA A 301 -16.60 -3.33 -28.02
C ALA A 301 -15.88 -4.65 -27.71
N VAL A 302 -15.43 -5.37 -28.74
CA VAL A 302 -14.71 -6.65 -28.56
C VAL A 302 -13.33 -6.36 -28.00
N ILE A 303 -12.93 -7.13 -26.99
CA ILE A 303 -11.57 -7.13 -26.43
C ILE A 303 -10.86 -8.35 -26.99
N ASP A 304 -9.74 -8.13 -27.68
CA ASP A 304 -8.86 -9.21 -28.11
C ASP A 304 -8.04 -9.70 -26.90
N VAL A 305 -8.04 -11.00 -26.66
CA VAL A 305 -7.42 -11.60 -25.48
C VAL A 305 -6.56 -12.77 -25.92
N GLU A 306 -5.29 -12.74 -25.54
CA GLU A 306 -4.35 -13.86 -25.69
C GLU A 306 -4.79 -15.03 -24.81
N ARG A 307 -4.82 -16.23 -25.38
CA ARG A 307 -5.47 -17.42 -24.79
C ARG A 307 -4.59 -18.66 -24.74
N GLU A 308 -3.52 -18.66 -25.54
CA GLU A 308 -2.63 -19.80 -25.69
C GLU A 308 -1.46 -19.73 -24.70
N GLN A 309 -1.08 -18.53 -24.29
CA GLN A 309 -0.03 -18.31 -23.31
C GLN A 309 -0.53 -18.44 -21.86
N PRO A 310 0.37 -18.65 -20.88
CA PRO A 310 0.01 -18.67 -19.47
C PRO A 310 -0.69 -17.37 -19.05
N PHE A 311 -1.65 -17.50 -18.14
CA PHE A 311 -2.35 -16.36 -17.55
C PHE A 311 -1.71 -15.99 -16.21
N HIS A 312 -1.61 -14.69 -15.93
CA HIS A 312 -1.40 -14.20 -14.57
C HIS A 312 -2.76 -13.90 -13.94
N ALA A 313 -2.94 -14.33 -12.69
CA ALA A 313 -4.17 -14.13 -11.94
C ALA A 313 -3.83 -13.43 -10.63
N ILE A 314 -4.20 -12.16 -10.50
CA ILE A 314 -3.91 -11.33 -9.33
C ILE A 314 -5.18 -11.20 -8.49
N VAL A 315 -5.09 -11.60 -7.23
CA VAL A 315 -6.06 -11.21 -6.21
C VAL A 315 -5.52 -9.94 -5.56
N LEU A 316 -6.15 -8.80 -5.86
CA LEU A 316 -5.79 -7.51 -5.26
C LEU A 316 -6.53 -7.32 -3.94
N ILE A 317 -5.77 -7.19 -2.86
CA ILE A 317 -6.27 -7.06 -1.48
C ILE A 317 -5.92 -5.67 -0.91
N PRO A 318 -6.57 -5.21 0.18
CA PRO A 318 -6.32 -3.87 0.69
C PRO A 318 -5.09 -3.77 1.59
N ASP A 319 -4.65 -4.88 2.21
CA ASP A 319 -3.53 -4.89 3.16
C ASP A 319 -2.98 -6.32 3.34
N PHE A 320 -1.69 -6.53 3.07
CA PHE A 320 -1.01 -7.79 3.41
C PHE A 320 -0.96 -8.07 4.91
N GLY A 321 -0.93 -7.04 5.76
CA GLY A 321 -0.90 -7.15 7.21
C GLY A 321 -2.16 -7.76 7.83
N LEU A 322 -3.19 -8.05 7.03
CA LEU A 322 -4.40 -8.75 7.46
C LEU A 322 -4.40 -10.25 7.10
N VAL A 323 -3.38 -10.74 6.40
CA VAL A 323 -3.25 -12.16 6.09
C VAL A 323 -2.64 -12.90 7.29
N GLN A 324 -3.48 -13.61 8.04
CA GLN A 324 -3.05 -14.35 9.25
C GLN A 324 -2.51 -15.76 8.95
N ASP A 325 -3.10 -16.48 8.00
CA ASP A 325 -2.72 -17.86 7.65
C ASP A 325 -1.95 -17.89 6.32
N ARG A 326 -0.69 -17.48 6.36
CA ARG A 326 0.20 -17.46 5.19
C ARG A 326 0.47 -18.85 4.63
N ASP A 327 0.40 -19.88 5.47
CA ASP A 327 0.61 -21.28 5.09
C ASP A 327 -0.55 -21.81 4.23
N SER A 328 -1.79 -21.40 4.53
CA SER A 328 -2.95 -21.73 3.68
C SER A 328 -2.87 -21.15 2.27
N LEU A 329 -2.10 -20.06 2.10
CA LEU A 329 -1.81 -19.41 0.83
C LEU A 329 -0.47 -19.88 0.24
N GLY A 330 -0.03 -21.07 0.63
CA GLY A 330 1.26 -21.63 0.27
C GLY A 330 1.31 -22.43 -1.02
N VAL A 331 2.36 -23.24 -1.14
CA VAL A 331 2.71 -24.02 -2.35
C VAL A 331 1.56 -24.87 -2.88
N LEU A 332 0.74 -25.46 -2.01
CA LEU A 332 -0.39 -26.29 -2.43
C LEU A 332 -1.43 -25.48 -3.21
N MET A 333 -1.80 -24.28 -2.73
CA MET A 333 -2.75 -23.41 -3.43
C MET A 333 -2.20 -23.00 -4.81
N MET A 334 -0.92 -22.66 -4.88
CA MET A 334 -0.24 -22.30 -6.13
C MET A 334 -0.25 -23.45 -7.14
N ARG A 335 0.14 -24.65 -6.72
CA ARG A 335 0.14 -25.86 -7.57
C ARG A 335 -1.26 -26.24 -8.02
N ASP A 336 -2.25 -26.19 -7.14
CA ASP A 336 -3.65 -26.48 -7.46
C ASP A 336 -4.20 -25.47 -8.46
N PHE A 337 -3.83 -24.20 -8.35
CA PHE A 337 -4.22 -23.18 -9.32
C PHE A 337 -3.57 -23.45 -10.68
N ALA A 338 -2.25 -23.63 -10.71
CA ALA A 338 -1.50 -23.90 -11.93
C ALA A 338 -1.97 -25.18 -12.63
N ALA A 339 -2.27 -26.25 -11.90
CA ALA A 339 -2.82 -27.49 -12.47
C ALA A 339 -4.21 -27.27 -13.09
N ALA A 340 -5.05 -26.42 -12.49
CA ALA A 340 -6.41 -26.17 -12.96
C ALA A 340 -6.48 -25.19 -14.13
N THR A 341 -5.53 -24.25 -14.23
CA THR A 341 -5.60 -23.12 -15.17
C THR A 341 -4.43 -23.05 -16.14
N GLY A 342 -3.29 -23.68 -15.84
CA GLY A 342 -2.02 -23.48 -16.54
C GLY A 342 -1.45 -22.07 -16.37
N GLY A 343 -1.88 -21.32 -15.35
CA GLY A 343 -1.45 -19.95 -15.08
C GLY A 343 -0.86 -19.77 -13.68
N PHE A 344 -0.41 -18.54 -13.42
CA PHE A 344 0.27 -18.14 -12.18
C PHE A 344 -0.68 -17.35 -11.27
N LEU A 345 -0.81 -17.78 -10.02
CA LEU A 345 -1.61 -17.08 -9.02
C LEU A 345 -0.72 -16.10 -8.25
N HIS A 346 -1.27 -14.92 -7.97
CA HIS A 346 -0.64 -13.85 -7.19
C HIS A 346 -1.65 -13.31 -6.18
N ILE A 347 -1.15 -12.97 -4.99
CA ILE A 347 -1.87 -12.16 -4.02
C ILE A 347 -1.01 -10.92 -3.81
N VAL A 348 -1.61 -9.75 -4.02
CA VAL A 348 -0.92 -8.47 -4.10
C VAL A 348 -1.78 -7.43 -3.39
N ASP A 349 -1.20 -6.55 -2.60
CA ASP A 349 -1.89 -5.36 -2.11
C ASP A 349 -1.62 -4.14 -3.02
N VAL A 350 -2.25 -2.99 -2.76
CA VAL A 350 -2.09 -1.80 -3.60
C VAL A 350 -0.64 -1.31 -3.64
N SER A 351 0.09 -1.41 -2.54
CA SER A 351 1.49 -0.99 -2.46
C SER A 351 2.38 -1.91 -3.30
N GLU A 352 2.16 -3.22 -3.23
CA GLU A 352 2.90 -4.19 -4.02
C GLU A 352 2.55 -4.11 -5.51
N LEU A 353 1.29 -3.82 -5.87
CA LEU A 353 0.92 -3.57 -7.26
C LEU A 353 1.66 -2.35 -7.83
N LEU A 354 1.75 -1.27 -7.03
CA LEU A 354 2.55 -0.09 -7.39
C LEU A 354 4.02 -0.47 -7.62
N ARG A 355 4.63 -1.26 -6.72
CA ARG A 355 6.03 -1.70 -6.88
C ARG A 355 6.24 -2.55 -8.13
N ILE A 356 5.33 -3.48 -8.41
CA ILE A 356 5.38 -4.31 -9.62
C ILE A 356 5.33 -3.40 -10.87
N VAL A 357 4.42 -2.42 -10.90
CA VAL A 357 4.31 -1.45 -12.01
C VAL A 357 5.60 -0.64 -12.16
N GLN A 358 6.12 -0.08 -11.07
CA GLN A 358 7.37 0.70 -11.07
C GLN A 358 8.56 -0.14 -11.52
N ALA A 359 8.68 -1.38 -11.04
CA ALA A 359 9.73 -2.31 -11.48
C ALA A 359 9.64 -2.56 -12.99
N SER A 360 8.42 -2.73 -13.51
CA SER A 360 8.17 -2.95 -14.94
C SER A 360 8.60 -1.75 -15.79
N GLU A 361 8.26 -0.54 -15.34
CA GLU A 361 8.69 0.72 -15.97
C GLU A 361 10.24 0.81 -15.97
N MET A 362 10.88 0.63 -14.81
CA MET A 362 12.34 0.67 -14.67
C MET A 362 13.07 -0.38 -15.53
N ILE A 363 12.54 -1.61 -15.62
CA ILE A 363 13.09 -2.66 -16.50
C ILE A 363 12.97 -2.23 -17.96
N SER A 364 11.82 -1.70 -18.36
CA SER A 364 11.58 -1.29 -19.75
C SER A 364 12.44 -0.09 -20.16
N GLU A 365 12.69 0.86 -19.27
CA GLU A 365 13.55 2.03 -19.51
C GLU A 365 15.02 1.65 -19.73
N ARG A 366 15.46 0.53 -19.16
CA ARG A 366 16.82 -0.01 -19.35
C ARG A 366 16.97 -0.84 -20.62
N GLY A 367 15.87 -1.29 -21.22
CA GLY A 367 15.84 -2.08 -22.45
C GLY A 367 15.50 -1.24 -23.68
N THR A 368 15.86 -1.71 -24.87
CA THR A 368 15.45 -1.07 -26.14
C THR A 368 14.30 -1.81 -26.84
N THR A 369 13.98 -3.03 -26.39
CA THR A 369 13.00 -3.93 -27.05
C THR A 369 11.89 -4.43 -26.13
N ILE A 370 12.00 -4.17 -24.82
CA ILE A 370 11.05 -4.64 -23.82
C ILE A 370 10.06 -3.51 -23.57
N THR A 371 8.77 -3.75 -23.81
CA THR A 371 7.72 -2.80 -23.41
C THR A 371 7.44 -2.93 -21.91
N PRO A 372 6.86 -1.91 -21.25
CA PRO A 372 6.45 -2.03 -19.86
C PRO A 372 5.56 -3.25 -19.62
N LEU A 373 4.64 -3.57 -20.53
CA LEU A 373 3.76 -4.74 -20.41
C LEU A 373 4.50 -6.08 -20.48
N MET A 374 5.55 -6.16 -21.32
CA MET A 374 6.42 -7.34 -21.36
C MET A 374 7.25 -7.47 -20.07
N ALA A 375 7.75 -6.36 -19.54
CA ALA A 375 8.46 -6.34 -18.27
C ALA A 375 7.55 -6.75 -17.11
N PHE A 376 6.28 -6.30 -17.11
CA PHE A 376 5.27 -6.66 -16.12
C PHE A 376 4.97 -8.16 -16.10
N ASP A 377 4.72 -8.76 -17.27
CA ASP A 377 4.52 -10.21 -17.41
C ASP A 377 5.74 -11.02 -16.93
N SER A 378 6.95 -10.60 -17.33
CA SER A 378 8.20 -11.23 -16.90
C SER A 378 8.40 -11.11 -15.38
N TYR A 379 8.17 -9.93 -14.80
CA TYR A 379 8.34 -9.68 -13.37
C TYR A 379 7.33 -10.49 -12.54
N LEU A 380 6.09 -10.62 -13.00
CA LEU A 380 5.12 -11.50 -12.36
C LEU A 380 5.52 -12.98 -12.45
N THR A 381 6.17 -13.39 -13.54
CA THR A 381 6.69 -14.77 -13.65
C THR A 381 7.80 -15.03 -12.64
N GLU A 382 8.75 -14.09 -12.50
CA GLU A 382 9.81 -14.15 -11.50
C GLU A 382 9.24 -14.13 -10.07
N ARG A 383 8.29 -13.23 -9.79
CA ARG A 383 7.58 -13.19 -8.52
C ARG A 383 6.93 -14.53 -8.18
N PHE A 384 6.31 -15.21 -9.15
CA PHE A 384 5.72 -16.53 -8.91
C PHE A 384 6.78 -17.56 -8.50
N GLN A 385 7.97 -17.54 -9.12
CA GLN A 385 9.07 -18.43 -8.75
C GLN A 385 9.55 -18.16 -7.33
N GLN A 386 9.77 -16.89 -6.98
CA GLN A 386 10.14 -16.50 -5.62
C GLN A 386 9.06 -16.88 -4.59
N ALA A 387 7.77 -16.75 -4.94
CA ALA A 387 6.67 -17.16 -4.06
C ALA A 387 6.67 -18.69 -3.82
N MET A 388 6.98 -19.48 -4.86
CA MET A 388 7.12 -20.93 -4.75
C MET A 388 8.30 -21.33 -3.87
N GLU A 389 9.41 -20.60 -3.92
CA GLU A 389 10.59 -20.81 -3.08
C GLU A 389 10.35 -20.40 -1.63
N ALA A 390 9.74 -19.23 -1.40
CA ALA A 390 9.35 -18.73 -0.09
C ALA A 390 8.21 -19.56 0.55
N GLY A 391 7.51 -20.36 -0.26
CA GLY A 391 6.42 -21.21 0.18
C GLY A 391 5.10 -20.49 0.46
N THR A 392 4.96 -19.21 0.09
CA THR A 392 3.76 -18.39 0.30
C THR A 392 3.54 -17.40 -0.83
N LEU A 393 2.28 -17.09 -1.14
CA LEU A 393 1.89 -16.04 -2.09
C LEU A 393 2.07 -14.62 -1.55
N CYS A 394 2.18 -14.47 -0.23
CA CYS A 394 2.31 -13.19 0.48
C CYS A 394 3.78 -12.77 0.59
N ILE A 395 4.39 -12.52 -0.57
CA ILE A 395 5.73 -11.97 -0.69
C ILE A 395 5.68 -10.53 -1.23
N GLU A 396 6.65 -9.74 -0.80
CA GLU A 396 6.98 -8.45 -1.40
C GLU A 396 8.30 -8.62 -2.14
N VAL A 397 8.36 -8.23 -3.41
CA VAL A 397 9.59 -8.35 -4.21
C VAL A 397 10.14 -6.97 -4.51
N LEU A 398 11.38 -6.74 -4.09
CA LEU A 398 12.11 -5.51 -4.37
C LEU A 398 13.05 -5.73 -5.54
N ILE A 399 12.85 -4.97 -6.61
CA ILE A 399 13.82 -4.92 -7.70
C ILE A 399 15.10 -4.22 -7.22
N ARG A 400 16.22 -4.92 -7.34
CA ARG A 400 17.56 -4.35 -7.10
C ARG A 400 18.35 -4.51 -8.39
N PHE A 401 18.79 -3.38 -8.95
CA PHE A 401 19.73 -3.41 -10.05
C PHE A 401 21.14 -3.43 -9.48
N SER A 402 21.94 -4.42 -9.87
CA SER A 402 23.38 -4.35 -9.65
C SER A 402 23.94 -3.23 -10.54
N ASP A 403 24.62 -2.25 -9.93
CA ASP A 403 25.38 -1.25 -10.66
C ASP A 403 26.61 -1.92 -11.29
N GLY A 404 26.39 -2.55 -12.44
CA GLY A 404 27.43 -3.05 -13.33
C GLY A 404 28.13 -4.34 -12.91
N ALA A 405 27.59 -5.49 -13.33
CA ALA A 405 28.33 -6.53 -14.04
C ALA A 405 27.37 -7.62 -14.52
N VAL A 406 27.54 -8.04 -15.77
CA VAL A 406 27.17 -9.39 -16.19
C VAL A 406 28.12 -10.33 -15.45
N GLU A 407 27.71 -10.79 -14.27
CA GLU A 407 28.31 -11.97 -13.65
C GLU A 407 27.18 -12.87 -13.15
N ASP A 408 27.36 -14.16 -13.45
CA ASP A 408 26.40 -15.24 -13.35
C ASP A 408 25.74 -15.36 -11.97
N TYR A 409 24.46 -15.78 -12.02
CA TYR A 409 23.63 -16.21 -10.89
C TYR A 409 24.38 -17.12 -9.89
N GLN A 410 24.18 -16.84 -8.59
CA GLN A 410 24.03 -17.86 -7.56
C GLN A 410 22.86 -17.53 -6.65
#